data_AF-A0A815NNE6-F1
#
_entry.id   AF-A0A815NNE6-F1
#
_cell.length_a   1.000
_cell.length_b   1.000
_cell.length_c   1.000
_cell.angle_alpha   90.00
_cell.angle_beta   90.00
_cell.angle_gamma   90.00
#
_symmetry.space_group_name_H-M   'P 1'
#
loop_
_entity.id
_entity.type
_entity.pdbx_description
1 polymer ?
#
loop_
_entity_poly.entity_id
_entity_poly.type
_entity_poly.pdbx_seq_one_letter_code
_entity_poly.pdbx_strand_id
1 'polypeptide(L)'
;MMYYFKLQQELWKDYFDLTMTEGIWAPRVLKSEAKQHYTCVSYGRSEKLVEQRQKTIQHQINRTNRELQQQLIYLLEWTENVQPSIDSKFLSTTVEAMVKLGQYRLNMEFKHKCAMLKLDADDHRFISAVYALEPTEEQIVLIKMYWQAIANEQKALEEVEILRKRVSLRRLPQSFDKILNESIAPIQTMLSRAILHKDRRASMASRCSKTITQYKFDLMAMTIAIAQDTARGYA
;
A
#
# COMPACT_ATOMS: atom_id res chain seq x y z
N MET A 1 2.01 -17.63 -13.05
CA MET A 1 2.07 -18.39 -11.77
C MET A 1 3.51 -18.53 -11.25
N MET A 2 4.49 -18.96 -12.05
CA MET A 2 5.91 -19.03 -11.64
C MET A 2 6.48 -17.71 -11.07
N TYR A 3 6.14 -16.58 -11.67
CA TYR A 3 6.65 -15.27 -11.24
C TYR A 3 6.13 -14.87 -9.84
N TYR A 4 4.94 -15.35 -9.41
CA TYR A 4 4.45 -15.20 -8.04
C TYR A 4 5.32 -15.99 -7.05
N PHE A 5 5.61 -17.25 -7.36
CA PHE A 5 6.44 -18.08 -6.49
C PHE A 5 7.87 -17.57 -6.41
N LYS A 6 8.41 -17.02 -7.50
CA LYS A 6 9.71 -16.35 -7.51
C LYS A 6 9.73 -15.13 -6.59
N LEU A 7 8.71 -14.26 -6.67
CA LEU A 7 8.59 -13.11 -5.76
C LEU A 7 8.45 -13.55 -4.29
N GLN A 8 7.72 -14.63 -4.01
CA GLN A 8 7.68 -15.20 -2.66
C GLN A 8 9.04 -15.72 -2.21
N GLN A 9 9.74 -16.45 -3.08
CA GLN A 9 11.07 -16.97 -2.78
C GLN A 9 12.06 -15.83 -2.50
N GLU A 10 12.05 -14.78 -3.33
CA GLU A 10 12.85 -13.57 -3.12
C GLU A 10 12.51 -12.90 -1.79
N LEU A 11 11.23 -12.69 -1.47
CA LEU A 11 10.80 -12.10 -0.19
C LEU A 11 11.33 -12.89 1.01
N TRP A 12 11.14 -14.21 1.02
CA TRP A 12 11.57 -15.04 2.15
C TRP A 12 13.08 -15.24 2.20
N LYS A 13 13.78 -15.06 1.09
CA LYS A 13 15.24 -15.02 1.04
C LYS A 13 15.74 -13.69 1.62
N ASP A 14 15.22 -12.56 1.14
CA ASP A 14 15.55 -11.23 1.67
C ASP A 14 15.28 -11.17 3.18
N TYR A 15 14.17 -11.75 3.63
CA TYR A 15 13.84 -11.85 5.03
C TYR A 15 14.89 -12.65 5.81
N PHE A 16 15.26 -13.84 5.32
CA PHE A 16 16.26 -14.70 5.94
C PHE A 16 17.64 -14.02 6.00
N ASP A 17 18.08 -13.41 4.90
CA ASP A 17 19.37 -12.72 4.80
C ASP A 17 19.43 -11.52 5.76
N LEU A 18 18.35 -10.75 5.86
CA LEU A 18 18.22 -9.63 6.80
C LEU A 18 18.27 -10.10 8.26
N THR A 19 17.50 -11.12 8.61
CA THR A 19 17.49 -11.65 9.99
C THR A 19 18.80 -12.31 10.38
N MET A 20 19.50 -12.95 9.44
CA MET A 20 20.82 -13.52 9.70
C MET A 20 21.89 -12.44 9.88
N THR A 21 21.84 -11.37 9.08
CA THR A 21 22.81 -10.27 9.16
C THR A 21 22.65 -9.47 10.46
N GLU A 22 21.40 -9.19 10.85
CA GLU A 22 21.11 -8.35 12.00
C GLU A 22 20.94 -9.17 13.30
N GLY A 23 20.95 -10.51 13.24
CA GLY A 23 20.69 -11.40 14.38
C GLY A 23 19.25 -11.34 14.91
N ILE A 24 18.31 -10.82 14.10
CA ILE A 24 16.93 -10.54 14.52
C ILE A 24 16.05 -11.75 14.25
N TRP A 25 16.24 -12.82 15.02
CA TRP A 25 15.27 -13.89 15.13
C TRP A 25 14.23 -13.54 16.21
N ALA A 26 13.48 -12.48 15.97
CA ALA A 26 12.60 -11.94 17.00
C ALA A 26 11.31 -12.77 17.15
N PRO A 27 10.94 -13.19 18.37
CA PRO A 27 9.59 -13.65 18.65
C PRO A 27 8.60 -12.48 18.52
N ARG A 28 7.32 -12.82 18.36
CA ARG A 28 6.24 -11.85 18.31
C ARG A 28 6.15 -11.12 19.66
N VAL A 29 6.20 -9.79 19.65
CA VAL A 29 5.97 -8.99 20.87
C VAL A 29 4.48 -9.00 21.17
N LEU A 30 4.09 -8.92 22.44
CA LEU A 30 2.68 -8.80 22.80
C LEU A 30 2.12 -7.50 22.20
N LYS A 31 0.89 -7.55 21.66
CA LYS A 31 0.25 -6.37 21.06
C LYS A 31 0.17 -5.18 22.01
N SER A 32 0.02 -5.44 23.32
CA SER A 32 -0.01 -4.42 24.37
C SER A 32 1.33 -3.70 24.51
N GLU A 33 2.43 -4.44 24.50
CA GLU A 33 3.79 -3.91 24.58
C GLU A 33 4.14 -3.14 23.31
N ALA A 34 3.87 -3.73 22.13
CA ALA A 34 4.05 -3.03 20.86
C ALA A 34 3.30 -1.69 20.83
N LYS A 35 2.05 -1.67 21.33
CA LYS A 35 1.27 -0.43 21.45
C LYS A 35 1.86 0.56 22.45
N GLN A 36 2.38 0.09 23.58
CA GLN A 36 2.97 0.93 24.62
C GLN A 36 4.28 1.60 24.17
N HIS A 37 5.00 0.95 23.26
CA HIS A 37 6.27 1.45 22.74
C HIS A 37 6.15 2.11 21.36
N TYR A 38 4.95 2.12 20.77
CA TYR A 38 4.69 2.59 19.40
C TYR A 38 5.48 1.84 18.35
N THR A 39 5.58 0.52 18.51
CA THR A 39 6.40 -0.35 17.67
C THR A 39 5.59 -1.44 17.00
N CYS A 40 6.23 -2.17 16.08
CA CYS A 40 5.60 -3.28 15.39
C CYS A 40 5.39 -4.50 16.31
N VAL A 41 4.24 -5.16 16.17
CA VAL A 41 3.90 -6.41 16.89
C VAL A 41 4.83 -7.58 16.48
N SER A 42 5.52 -7.43 15.35
CA SER A 42 6.50 -8.41 14.89
C SER A 42 7.69 -7.70 14.26
N TYR A 43 8.81 -7.65 14.97
CA TYR A 43 10.12 -7.34 14.36
C TYR A 43 10.63 -8.50 13.50
N GLY A 44 9.98 -9.66 13.60
CA GLY A 44 10.34 -10.79 12.77
C GLY A 44 9.47 -12.05 12.86
N ARG A 45 9.99 -13.11 12.25
CA ARG A 45 9.49 -14.48 12.15
C ARG A 45 10.59 -15.39 12.64
N SER A 46 10.23 -16.47 13.32
CA SER A 46 11.22 -17.45 13.75
C SER A 46 11.90 -18.10 12.54
N GLU A 47 13.19 -18.41 12.69
CA GLU A 47 14.01 -19.11 11.70
C GLU A 47 13.31 -20.36 11.17
N LYS A 48 12.83 -21.21 12.08
CA LYS A 48 12.08 -22.42 11.74
C LYS A 48 10.87 -22.16 10.83
N LEU A 49 10.14 -21.05 11.04
CA LEU A 49 9.01 -20.70 10.19
C LEU A 49 9.48 -20.26 8.80
N VAL A 50 10.55 -19.46 8.73
CA VAL A 50 11.13 -18.99 7.47
C VAL A 50 11.64 -20.17 6.64
N GLU A 51 12.41 -21.08 7.25
CA GLU A 51 12.89 -22.30 6.60
C GLU A 51 11.73 -23.16 6.07
N GLN A 52 10.70 -23.36 6.89
CA GLN A 52 9.52 -24.14 6.50
C GLN A 52 8.80 -23.49 5.30
N ARG A 53 8.71 -22.16 5.27
CA ARG A 53 8.12 -21.40 4.16
C ARG A 53 8.96 -21.52 2.91
N GLN A 54 10.27 -21.36 2.98
CA GLN A 54 11.19 -21.53 1.85
C GLN A 54 11.07 -22.93 1.24
N LYS A 55 11.08 -23.99 2.07
CA LYS A 55 10.89 -25.38 1.63
C LYS A 55 9.54 -25.58 0.95
N THR A 56 8.47 -25.04 1.53
CA THR A 56 7.11 -25.13 0.97
C THR A 56 7.02 -24.47 -0.41
N ILE A 57 7.57 -23.25 -0.55
CA ILE A 57 7.58 -22.52 -1.82
C ILE A 57 8.40 -23.27 -2.86
N GLN A 58 9.56 -23.81 -2.49
CA GLN A 58 10.38 -24.60 -3.41
C GLN A 58 9.63 -25.84 -3.92
N HIS A 59 8.91 -26.54 -3.04
CA HIS A 59 8.07 -27.66 -3.46
C HIS A 59 6.94 -27.23 -4.40
N GLN A 60 6.30 -26.09 -4.14
CA GLN A 60 5.26 -25.54 -5.02
C GLN A 60 5.81 -25.15 -6.39
N ILE A 61 6.99 -24.50 -6.45
CA ILE A 61 7.70 -24.19 -7.70
C ILE A 61 7.96 -25.48 -8.49
N ASN A 62 8.54 -26.48 -7.84
CA ASN A 62 8.88 -27.74 -8.50
C ASN A 62 7.63 -28.45 -9.04
N ARG A 63 6.53 -28.45 -8.29
CA ARG A 63 5.26 -29.02 -8.72
C ARG A 63 4.68 -28.27 -9.92
N THR A 64 4.55 -26.95 -9.83
CA THR A 64 3.99 -26.13 -10.91
C THR A 64 4.85 -26.17 -12.18
N ASN A 65 6.19 -26.26 -12.04
CA ASN A 65 7.07 -26.45 -13.20
C ASN A 65 6.80 -27.76 -13.93
N ARG A 66 6.60 -28.86 -13.19
CA ARG A 66 6.25 -30.15 -13.80
C ARG A 66 4.89 -30.09 -14.51
N GLU A 67 3.88 -29.50 -13.87
CA GLU A 67 2.56 -29.31 -14.45
C GLU A 67 2.63 -28.45 -15.73
N LEU A 68 3.40 -27.35 -15.71
CA LEU A 68 3.60 -26.49 -16.88
C LEU A 68 4.35 -27.18 -18.01
N GLN A 69 5.39 -27.98 -17.69
CA GLN A 69 6.11 -28.75 -18.70
C GLN A 69 5.19 -29.77 -19.38
N GLN A 70 4.34 -30.46 -18.62
CA GLN A 70 3.36 -31.39 -19.18
C GLN A 70 2.35 -30.67 -20.09
N GLN A 71 1.84 -29.51 -19.68
CA GLN A 71 0.92 -28.71 -20.48
C GLN A 71 1.59 -28.14 -21.74
N LEU A 72 2.88 -27.76 -21.66
CA LEU A 72 3.64 -27.29 -22.81
C LEU A 72 3.82 -28.40 -23.85
N ILE A 73 4.14 -29.62 -23.41
CA ILE A 73 4.24 -30.79 -24.30
C ILE A 73 2.91 -31.03 -25.00
N TYR A 74 1.80 -31.05 -24.26
CA TYR A 74 0.45 -31.18 -24.81
C TYR A 74 0.10 -30.08 -25.82
N LEU A 75 0.44 -28.82 -25.51
CA LEU A 75 0.21 -27.69 -26.41
C LEU A 75 1.07 -27.78 -27.67
N LEU A 76 2.33 -28.22 -27.56
CA LEU A 76 3.21 -28.40 -28.71
C LEU A 76 2.68 -29.48 -29.66
N GLU A 77 2.28 -30.64 -29.10
CA GLU A 77 1.61 -31.73 -29.83
C GLU A 77 0.30 -31.25 -30.50
N TRP A 78 -0.46 -30.38 -29.83
CA TRP A 78 -1.67 -29.80 -30.41
C TRP A 78 -1.37 -28.79 -31.52
N THR A 79 -0.37 -27.91 -31.35
CA THR A 79 -0.02 -26.88 -32.34
C THR A 79 0.57 -27.43 -33.63
N GLU A 80 1.21 -28.61 -33.60
CA GLU A 80 1.63 -29.31 -34.83
C GLU A 80 0.44 -29.67 -35.75
N ASN A 81 -0.77 -29.74 -35.19
CA ASN A 81 -2.00 -30.08 -35.91
C ASN A 81 -2.86 -28.87 -36.32
N VAL A 82 -2.42 -27.63 -36.03
CA VAL A 82 -3.19 -26.41 -36.30
C VAL A 82 -2.50 -25.58 -37.37
N GLN A 83 -3.19 -25.35 -38.51
CA GLN A 83 -2.82 -24.31 -39.46
C GLN A 83 -3.65 -23.03 -39.23
N PRO A 84 -3.05 -21.84 -39.29
CA PRO A 84 -1.62 -21.55 -39.55
C PRO A 84 -0.73 -21.76 -38.30
N SER A 85 0.56 -22.07 -38.52
CA SER A 85 1.51 -22.26 -37.42
C SER A 85 1.76 -20.94 -36.68
N ILE A 86 1.67 -21.00 -35.35
CA ILE A 86 1.94 -19.86 -34.47
C ILE A 86 3.44 -19.85 -34.17
N ASP A 87 4.10 -18.70 -34.32
CA ASP A 87 5.48 -18.52 -33.87
C ASP A 87 5.57 -18.71 -32.34
N SER A 88 6.18 -19.83 -31.94
CA SER A 88 6.40 -20.21 -30.54
C SER A 88 7.14 -19.13 -29.74
N LYS A 89 8.09 -18.42 -30.36
CA LYS A 89 8.86 -17.35 -29.70
C LYS A 89 7.98 -16.14 -29.43
N PHE A 90 7.14 -15.76 -30.39
CA PHE A 90 6.18 -14.67 -30.22
C PHE A 90 5.13 -15.00 -29.15
N LEU A 91 4.58 -16.22 -29.15
CA LEU A 91 3.61 -16.67 -28.16
C LEU A 91 4.21 -16.65 -26.74
N SER A 92 5.41 -17.21 -26.57
CA SER A 92 6.12 -17.22 -25.29
C SER A 92 6.36 -15.80 -24.74
N THR A 93 6.86 -14.90 -25.59
CA THR A 93 7.11 -13.50 -25.22
C THR A 93 5.82 -12.77 -24.83
N THR A 94 4.74 -12.99 -25.58
CA THR A 94 3.45 -12.36 -25.34
C THR A 94 2.82 -12.84 -24.03
N VAL A 95 2.87 -14.15 -23.76
CA VAL A 95 2.39 -14.73 -22.50
C VAL A 95 3.21 -14.16 -21.32
N GLU A 96 4.53 -14.07 -21.45
CA GLU A 96 5.38 -13.50 -20.39
C GLU A 96 5.02 -12.03 -20.12
N ALA A 97 4.84 -11.22 -21.17
CA ALA A 97 4.46 -9.82 -21.05
C ALA A 97 3.07 -9.65 -20.38
N MET A 98 2.08 -10.45 -20.77
CA MET A 98 0.75 -10.44 -20.16
C MET A 98 0.79 -10.85 -18.68
N VAL A 99 1.60 -11.85 -18.34
CA VAL A 99 1.80 -12.28 -16.95
C VAL A 99 2.45 -11.16 -16.13
N LYS A 100 3.51 -10.53 -16.64
CA LYS A 100 4.17 -9.40 -15.95
C LYS A 100 3.22 -8.22 -15.74
N LEU A 101 2.43 -7.87 -16.75
CA LEU A 101 1.45 -6.78 -16.66
C LEU A 101 0.35 -7.11 -15.63
N GLY A 102 -0.19 -8.33 -15.69
CA GLY A 102 -1.20 -8.81 -14.74
C GLY A 102 -0.69 -8.92 -13.30
N GLN A 103 0.63 -9.03 -13.11
CA GLN A 103 1.27 -9.17 -11.80
C GLN A 103 2.00 -7.90 -11.32
N TYR A 104 1.88 -6.77 -12.02
CA TYR A 104 2.50 -5.51 -11.61
C TYR A 104 2.12 -5.11 -10.18
N ARG A 105 0.82 -5.15 -9.86
CA ARG A 105 0.30 -4.81 -8.52
C ARG A 105 0.90 -5.71 -7.43
N LEU A 106 1.00 -7.00 -7.73
CA LEU A 106 1.59 -7.99 -6.83
C LEU A 106 3.07 -7.68 -6.58
N ASN A 107 3.84 -7.38 -7.62
CA ASN A 107 5.24 -6.99 -7.49
C ASN A 107 5.42 -5.74 -6.60
N MET A 108 4.56 -4.73 -6.79
CA MET A 108 4.57 -3.54 -5.92
C MET A 108 4.24 -3.88 -4.46
N GLU A 109 3.31 -4.81 -4.21
CA GLU A 109 3.00 -5.29 -2.86
C GLU A 109 4.19 -6.02 -2.22
N PHE A 110 4.91 -6.85 -2.99
CA PHE A 110 6.12 -7.52 -2.50
C PHE A 110 7.24 -6.53 -2.18
N LYS A 111 7.50 -5.56 -3.06
CA LYS A 111 8.49 -4.50 -2.79
C LYS A 111 8.15 -3.72 -1.52
N HIS A 112 6.88 -3.39 -1.33
CA HIS A 112 6.43 -2.73 -0.12
C HIS A 112 6.65 -3.61 1.13
N LYS A 113 6.34 -4.91 1.06
CA LYS A 113 6.64 -5.86 2.15
C LYS A 113 8.13 -5.93 2.46
N CYS A 114 9.01 -6.01 1.46
CA CYS A 114 10.46 -5.97 1.69
C CYS A 114 10.91 -4.67 2.36
N ALA A 115 10.36 -3.52 1.96
CA ALA A 115 10.67 -2.24 2.58
C ALA A 115 10.22 -2.18 4.05
N MET A 116 9.03 -2.70 4.36
CA MET A 116 8.52 -2.77 5.73
C MET A 116 9.37 -3.67 6.62
N LEU A 117 9.82 -4.81 6.09
CA LEU A 117 10.72 -5.70 6.82
C LEU A 117 12.04 -5.04 7.21
N LYS A 118 12.61 -4.19 6.34
CA LYS A 118 13.82 -3.43 6.66
C LYS A 118 13.58 -2.41 7.76
N LEU A 119 12.47 -1.67 7.68
CA LEU A 119 12.09 -0.70 8.71
C LEU A 119 11.88 -1.39 10.07
N ASP A 120 11.17 -2.53 10.09
CA ASP A 120 10.98 -3.33 11.30
C ASP A 120 12.32 -3.78 11.91
N ALA A 121 13.29 -4.18 11.07
CA ALA A 121 14.63 -4.57 11.52
C ALA A 121 15.44 -3.37 12.07
N ASP A 122 15.38 -2.22 11.39
CA ASP A 122 16.05 -1.00 11.82
C ASP A 122 15.49 -0.50 13.16
N ASP A 123 14.16 -0.51 13.34
CA ASP A 123 13.48 -0.17 14.60
C ASP A 123 13.92 -1.09 15.73
N HIS A 124 13.94 -2.40 15.48
CA HIS A 124 14.39 -3.37 16.47
C HIS A 124 15.84 -3.10 16.89
N ARG A 125 16.75 -2.88 15.93
CA ARG A 125 18.15 -2.57 16.22
C ARG A 125 18.26 -1.29 17.05
N PHE A 126 17.51 -0.24 16.71
CA PHE A 126 17.50 1.01 17.46
C PHE A 126 17.05 0.81 18.90
N ILE A 127 15.93 0.11 19.10
CA ILE A 127 15.37 -0.16 20.42
C ILE A 127 16.32 -1.01 21.26
N SER A 128 16.86 -2.07 20.67
CA SER A 128 17.83 -2.94 21.35
C SER A 128 19.08 -2.16 21.75
N ALA A 129 19.59 -1.27 20.87
CA ALA A 129 20.71 -0.40 21.20
C ALA A 129 20.40 0.57 22.34
N VAL A 130 19.21 1.18 22.34
CA VAL A 130 18.76 2.07 23.42
C VAL A 130 18.72 1.33 24.76
N TYR A 131 18.11 0.13 24.81
CA TYR A 131 18.01 -0.64 26.05
C TYR A 131 19.33 -1.23 26.51
N ALA A 132 20.26 -1.51 25.60
CA ALA A 132 21.61 -1.97 25.95
C ALA A 132 22.43 -0.89 26.69
N LEU A 133 22.02 0.38 26.64
CA LEU A 133 22.64 1.47 27.41
C LEU A 133 22.09 1.60 28.83
N GLU A 134 21.21 0.69 29.26
CA GLU A 134 20.57 0.67 30.59
C GLU A 134 19.96 2.04 30.97
N PRO A 135 19.04 2.59 30.15
CA PRO A 135 18.50 3.92 30.38
C PRO A 135 17.66 3.97 31.66
N THR A 136 17.70 5.10 32.36
CA THR A 136 16.84 5.35 33.53
C THR A 136 15.37 5.43 33.11
N GLU A 137 14.45 5.30 34.07
CA GLU A 137 13.01 5.42 33.79
C GLU A 137 12.65 6.77 33.15
N GLU A 138 13.26 7.86 33.63
CA GLU A 138 13.07 9.21 33.08
C GLU A 138 13.53 9.29 31.61
N GLN A 139 14.67 8.68 31.29
CA GLN A 139 15.18 8.60 29.92
C GLN A 139 14.26 7.77 29.02
N ILE A 140 13.71 6.65 29.52
CA ILE A 140 12.74 5.83 28.79
C ILE A 140 11.47 6.65 28.48
N VAL A 141 10.97 7.43 29.44
CA VAL A 141 9.80 8.32 29.23
C VAL A 141 10.09 9.33 28.13
N LEU A 142 11.25 9.99 28.20
CA LEU A 142 11.65 10.98 27.20
C LEU A 142 11.78 10.36 25.80
N ILE A 143 12.42 9.20 25.67
CA ILE A 143 12.59 8.48 24.41
C ILE A 143 11.22 8.12 23.81
N LYS A 144 10.29 7.64 24.63
CA LYS A 144 8.91 7.35 24.19
C LYS A 144 8.18 8.59 23.69
N MET A 145 8.38 9.75 24.33
CA MET A 145 7.81 11.02 23.87
C MET A 145 8.36 11.41 22.49
N TYR A 146 9.67 11.27 22.28
CA TYR A 146 10.30 11.53 20.98
C TYR A 146 9.77 10.58 19.88
N TRP A 147 9.69 9.28 20.14
CA TRP A 147 9.12 8.33 19.19
C TRP A 147 7.67 8.68 18.85
N GLN A 148 6.86 9.08 19.83
CA GLN A 148 5.49 9.50 19.57
C GLN A 148 5.41 10.75 18.70
N ALA A 149 6.28 11.74 18.92
CA ALA A 149 6.33 12.95 18.11
C ALA A 149 6.66 12.62 16.65
N ILE A 150 7.68 11.79 16.40
CA ILE A 150 8.07 11.34 15.06
C ILE A 150 6.92 10.56 14.39
N ALA A 151 6.26 9.65 15.11
CA ALA A 151 5.13 8.89 14.58
C ALA A 151 3.95 9.79 14.19
N ASN A 152 3.67 10.82 14.99
CA ASN A 152 2.64 11.81 14.69
C ASN A 152 2.99 12.65 13.45
N GLU A 153 4.25 13.08 13.32
CA GLU A 153 4.74 13.83 12.17
C GLU A 153 4.58 13.01 10.88
N GLN A 154 5.04 11.76 10.88
CA GLN A 154 4.92 10.87 9.73
C GLN A 154 3.46 10.67 9.32
N LYS A 155 2.57 10.45 10.29
CA LYS A 155 1.13 10.32 10.02
C LYS A 155 0.56 11.60 9.38
N ALA A 156 0.95 12.77 9.86
CA ALA A 156 0.51 14.03 9.27
C ALA A 156 1.01 14.19 7.82
N LEU A 157 2.26 13.80 7.53
CA LEU A 157 2.82 13.81 6.17
C LEU A 157 2.07 12.84 5.23
N GLU A 158 1.74 11.63 5.70
CA GLU A 158 0.94 10.68 4.92
C GLU A 158 -0.46 11.23 4.61
N GLU A 159 -1.12 11.84 5.60
CA GLU A 159 -2.42 12.49 5.40
C GLU A 159 -2.34 13.60 4.35
N VAL A 160 -1.29 14.43 4.39
CA VAL A 160 -1.02 15.45 3.36
C VAL A 160 -0.88 14.80 1.98
N GLU A 161 -0.14 13.70 1.84
CA GLU A 161 0.06 13.05 0.55
C GLU A 161 -1.23 12.43 0.01
N ILE A 162 -2.03 11.79 0.88
CA ILE A 162 -3.35 11.27 0.54
C ILE A 162 -4.25 12.41 0.03
N LEU A 163 -4.24 13.55 0.71
CA LEU A 163 -5.01 14.72 0.30
C LEU A 163 -4.52 15.28 -1.04
N ARG A 164 -3.21 15.38 -1.26
CA ARG A 164 -2.63 15.80 -2.56
C ARG A 164 -3.05 14.86 -3.71
N LYS A 165 -2.97 13.54 -3.50
CA LYS A 165 -3.45 12.53 -4.48
C LYS A 165 -4.95 12.64 -4.73
N ARG A 166 -5.74 12.94 -3.71
CA ARG A 166 -7.18 13.19 -3.85
C ARG A 166 -7.48 14.45 -4.65
N VAL A 167 -6.71 15.53 -4.47
CA VAL A 167 -6.80 16.76 -5.28
C VAL A 167 -6.52 16.47 -6.75
N SER A 168 -5.43 15.76 -7.06
CA SER A 168 -5.09 15.44 -8.45
C SER A 168 -6.15 14.57 -9.13
N LEU A 169 -6.83 13.71 -8.37
CA LEU A 169 -7.94 12.88 -8.84
C LEU A 169 -9.31 13.57 -8.75
N ARG A 170 -9.39 14.83 -8.30
CA ARG A 170 -10.64 15.60 -8.06
C ARG A 170 -11.66 14.86 -7.18
N ARG A 171 -11.19 14.07 -6.20
CA ARG A 171 -12.02 13.31 -5.26
C ARG A 171 -11.99 13.95 -3.89
N LEU A 172 -13.16 14.29 -3.34
CA LEU A 172 -13.26 14.77 -1.96
C LEU A 172 -13.11 13.62 -0.95
N PRO A 173 -12.60 13.90 0.26
CA PRO A 173 -12.81 13.01 1.40
C PRO A 173 -14.30 12.72 1.60
N GLN A 174 -14.64 11.47 1.97
CA GLN A 174 -16.03 11.00 2.09
C GLN A 174 -16.88 11.83 3.05
N SER A 175 -16.30 12.30 4.16
CA SER A 175 -16.98 13.18 5.12
C SER A 175 -17.44 14.48 4.46
N PHE A 176 -16.56 15.13 3.69
CA PHE A 176 -16.89 16.37 2.99
C PHE A 176 -17.85 16.14 1.83
N ASP A 177 -17.66 15.08 1.05
CA ASP A 177 -18.56 14.79 -0.07
C ASP A 177 -19.99 14.51 0.43
N LYS A 178 -20.14 13.82 1.57
CA LYS A 178 -21.43 13.60 2.22
C LYS A 178 -22.10 14.92 2.63
N ILE A 179 -21.42 15.74 3.43
CA ILE A 179 -21.95 17.02 3.93
C ILE A 179 -22.34 17.94 2.76
N LEU A 180 -21.49 17.99 1.74
CA LEU A 180 -21.71 18.85 0.59
C LEU A 180 -22.88 18.37 -0.26
N ASN A 181 -22.98 17.07 -0.54
CA ASN A 181 -24.09 16.51 -1.29
C ASN A 181 -25.43 16.69 -0.55
N GLU A 182 -25.45 16.52 0.78
CA GLU A 182 -26.61 16.82 1.62
C GLU A 182 -27.02 18.30 1.55
N SER A 183 -26.05 19.21 1.58
CA SER A 183 -26.30 20.66 1.50
C SER A 183 -26.77 21.12 0.12
N ILE A 184 -26.38 20.41 -0.95
CA ILE A 184 -26.74 20.75 -2.34
C ILE A 184 -28.08 20.13 -2.76
N ALA A 185 -28.52 19.03 -2.13
CA ALA A 185 -29.73 18.30 -2.49
C ALA A 185 -31.01 19.18 -2.59
N PRO A 186 -31.25 20.16 -1.69
CA PRO A 186 -32.41 21.06 -1.81
C PRO A 186 -32.33 21.95 -3.05
N ILE A 187 -31.12 22.45 -3.38
CA ILE A 187 -30.89 23.31 -4.54
C ILE A 187 -31.08 22.51 -5.84
N GLN A 188 -30.58 21.28 -5.89
CA GLN A 188 -30.82 20.38 -7.03
C GLN A 188 -32.30 20.08 -7.19
N THR A 189 -33.03 19.82 -6.10
CA THR A 189 -34.47 19.58 -6.13
C THR A 189 -35.23 20.81 -6.63
N MET A 190 -34.83 22.01 -6.20
CA MET A 190 -35.41 23.27 -6.68
C MET A 190 -35.16 23.48 -8.18
N LEU A 191 -33.94 23.23 -8.67
CA LEU A 191 -33.56 23.39 -10.07
C LEU A 191 -34.25 22.36 -10.99
N SER A 192 -34.62 21.19 -10.44
CA SER A 192 -35.37 20.14 -11.16
C SER A 192 -36.85 20.48 -11.36
N ARG A 193 -37.42 21.39 -10.55
CA ARG A 193 -38.83 21.78 -10.67
C ARG A 193 -39.06 22.67 -11.89
N ALA A 194 -40.19 22.48 -12.58
CA ALA A 194 -40.57 23.24 -13.78
C ALA A 194 -41.09 24.66 -13.50
N ILE A 195 -40.80 25.22 -12.32
CA ILE A 195 -41.26 26.55 -11.90
C ILE A 195 -40.51 27.66 -12.65
N LEU A 196 -39.29 27.37 -13.14
CA LEU A 196 -38.43 28.33 -13.83
C LEU A 196 -38.31 28.02 -15.33
N HIS A 197 -38.21 29.06 -16.15
CA HIS A 197 -37.94 28.94 -17.60
C HIS A 197 -36.66 28.12 -17.85
N LYS A 198 -36.68 27.29 -18.91
CA LYS A 198 -35.63 26.29 -19.21
C LYS A 198 -34.22 26.89 -19.24
N ASP A 199 -34.05 28.04 -19.89
CA ASP A 199 -32.74 28.68 -20.03
C ASP A 199 -32.23 29.30 -18.73
N ARG A 200 -33.13 29.84 -17.90
CA ARG A 200 -32.78 30.32 -16.56
C ARG A 200 -32.37 29.17 -15.65
N ARG A 201 -33.06 28.01 -15.73
CA ARG A 201 -32.66 26.80 -15.00
C ARG A 201 -31.28 26.31 -15.42
N ALA A 202 -31.00 26.26 -16.72
CA ALA A 202 -29.69 25.85 -17.24
C ALA A 202 -28.57 26.79 -16.78
N SER A 203 -28.80 28.11 -16.84
CA SER A 203 -27.84 29.12 -16.37
C SER A 203 -27.57 29.01 -14.87
N MET A 204 -28.61 28.88 -14.05
CA MET A 204 -28.44 28.74 -12.59
C MET A 204 -27.79 27.40 -12.21
N ALA A 205 -28.16 26.29 -12.85
CA ALA A 205 -27.51 25.01 -12.63
C ALA A 205 -26.02 25.06 -12.97
N SER A 206 -25.65 25.74 -14.06
CA SER A 206 -24.24 25.96 -14.42
C SER A 206 -23.51 26.80 -13.37
N ARG A 207 -24.10 27.90 -12.89
CA ARG A 207 -23.51 28.74 -11.83
C ARG A 207 -23.35 27.95 -10.53
N CYS A 208 -24.39 27.24 -10.08
CA CYS A 208 -24.33 26.39 -8.91
C CYS A 208 -23.23 25.33 -9.04
N SER A 209 -23.15 24.64 -10.18
CA SER A 209 -22.09 23.64 -10.42
C SER A 209 -20.69 24.25 -10.31
N LYS A 210 -20.45 25.43 -10.90
CA LYS A 210 -19.16 26.13 -10.80
C LYS A 210 -18.82 26.50 -9.35
N THR A 211 -19.77 27.07 -8.61
CA THR A 211 -19.58 27.44 -7.20
C THR A 211 -19.31 26.22 -6.33
N ILE A 212 -20.03 25.12 -6.55
CA ILE A 212 -19.81 23.85 -5.87
C ILE A 212 -18.38 23.36 -6.13
N THR A 213 -17.94 23.32 -7.39
CA THR A 213 -16.58 22.89 -7.75
C THR A 213 -15.51 23.77 -7.11
N GLN A 214 -15.70 25.10 -7.10
CA GLN A 214 -14.78 26.03 -6.44
C GLN A 214 -14.71 25.76 -4.94
N TYR A 215 -15.85 25.61 -4.28
CA TYR A 215 -15.90 25.31 -2.85
C TYR A 215 -15.24 23.96 -2.52
N LYS A 216 -15.43 22.92 -3.36
CA LYS A 216 -14.71 21.64 -3.21
C LYS A 216 -13.20 21.86 -3.24
N PHE A 217 -12.71 22.70 -4.15
CA PHE A 217 -11.29 23.00 -4.30
C PHE A 217 -10.73 23.77 -3.09
N ASP A 218 -11.41 24.84 -2.67
CA ASP A 218 -10.98 25.69 -1.57
C ASP A 218 -10.90 24.90 -0.25
N LEU A 219 -11.89 24.05 0.00
CA LEU A 219 -11.95 23.21 1.19
C LEU A 219 -10.79 22.19 1.22
N MET A 220 -10.43 21.62 0.07
CA MET A 220 -9.26 20.75 -0.05
C MET A 220 -7.95 21.52 0.18
N ALA A 221 -7.84 22.74 -0.37
CA ALA A 221 -6.66 23.58 -0.18
C ALA A 221 -6.45 23.98 1.29
N MET A 222 -7.52 24.38 1.98
CA MET A 222 -7.48 24.68 3.42
C MET A 222 -7.08 23.46 4.26
N THR A 223 -7.65 22.28 3.96
CA THR A 223 -7.32 21.05 4.70
C THR A 223 -5.84 20.68 4.52
N ILE A 224 -5.30 20.85 3.31
CA ILE A 224 -3.88 20.63 3.02
C ILE A 224 -3.01 21.62 3.80
N ALA A 225 -3.39 22.90 3.87
CA ALA A 225 -2.64 23.91 4.61
C ALA A 225 -2.59 23.58 6.11
N ILE A 226 -3.72 23.24 6.73
CA ILE A 226 -3.81 22.85 8.15
C ILE A 226 -2.92 21.63 8.43
N ALA A 227 -2.97 20.61 7.57
CA ALA A 227 -2.16 19.41 7.74
C ALA A 227 -0.66 19.69 7.57
N GLN A 228 -0.28 20.59 6.65
CA GLN A 228 1.11 21.04 6.48
C GLN A 228 1.63 21.83 7.67
N ASP A 229 0.82 22.74 8.23
CA ASP A 229 1.20 23.51 9.41
C ASP A 229 1.29 22.63 10.65
N THR A 230 0.42 21.61 10.76
CA THR A 230 0.51 20.59 11.80
C THR A 230 1.82 19.80 11.69
N ALA A 231 2.20 19.35 10.49
CA ALA A 231 3.47 18.66 10.26
C ALA A 231 4.68 19.54 10.59
N ARG A 232 4.66 20.82 10.20
CA ARG A 232 5.73 21.78 10.56
C ARG A 232 5.82 22.06 12.05
N GLY A 233 4.71 21.98 12.79
CA GLY A 233 4.72 22.15 14.24
C GLY A 233 5.41 21.01 15.00
N TYR A 234 5.68 19.88 14.33
CA TYR A 234 6.42 18.74 14.89
C TYR A 234 7.92 18.72 14.49
N ALA A 235 8.33 19.53 13.51
CA ALA A 235 9.71 19.65 13.00
C ALA A 235 10.48 20.76 13.72
#